data_AF-A0A963MW76-F1
#
_entry.id   AF-A0A963MW76-F1
#
_cell.length_a   1.000
_cell.length_b   1.000
_cell.length_c   1.000
_cell.angle_alpha   90.00
_cell.angle_beta   90.00
_cell.angle_gamma   90.00
#
_symmetry.space_group_name_H-M   'P 1'
#
loop_
_entity.id
_entity.type
_entity.pdbx_description
1 polymer ?
#
loop_
_entity_poly.entity_id
_entity_poly.type
_entity_poly.pdbx_seq_one_letter_code
_entity_poly.pdbx_strand_id
1 'polypeptide(L)'
;MAKLLDPNCGANLAVLDGYVYFQAGGKGLYRVPCDGSADAQQLDPNCGRLVVPGDGYVYFEAGSHGLYRVPCDGSAKAINLHATAGTCVVSGRFVYFQAGGEGLYRVPCDGSAKAQQLDSRCGENLAVRDGNVYFQAGNHGLFRVPCDGSAKAQQLDPNCGHLVVPGDGYVYFQAGSHGLYRVRCDGGEIAQQLDPHCEHLVVPGDGYVYFQAGSKGLYRVPCDGHESAKRLDENAGYLTVFGDGYVYFQASNKGLYRVICDGSVPATRLDANCGNLVADRGYVYFQGGPGWNALYRVGVAVPTSPPGLTFEIQDEYAVSSVLNAQIEKKYSAIKSLMDKAKKDASETWFLNFTSGASTGAYPNAVAARINGQVRTHIGSLAVNKTNRLGTIIMDFPDDNQRTDLIDIIFNYNSASPLSAKEWMGGISDEKKLSQITIPGTHDSCAYKSSVSAISKCHNLTLKQQLEAGIRFIDIRCRHFRDKFEIHHGVEYLDLTFDDVWQTCQDFLKANDRECIIMSIKEEHDAASNEKTFEEVFDGYVQKAPDLWSLGNTIPSLSKDVRGTIVLLRRFFIAPDSDVTRRGIDLTAWLDNKTFTWPYPTADMTGISTHSL
;
A
#
# COMPACT_ATOMS: atom_id res chain seq x y z
N MET A 1 7.26 -10.97 -15.71
CA MET A 1 8.27 -10.40 -16.63
C MET A 1 7.71 -9.13 -17.25
N ALA A 2 8.56 -8.16 -17.59
CA ALA A 2 8.12 -6.94 -18.26
C ALA A 2 7.62 -7.21 -19.68
N LYS A 3 6.56 -6.51 -20.08
CA LYS A 3 5.94 -6.59 -21.41
C LYS A 3 6.18 -5.28 -22.15
N LEU A 4 6.60 -5.39 -23.41
CA LEU A 4 6.77 -4.25 -24.31
C LEU A 4 5.40 -3.67 -24.67
N LEU A 5 5.24 -2.35 -24.53
CA LEU A 5 4.06 -1.60 -24.99
C LEU A 5 4.35 -0.82 -26.26
N ASP A 6 5.51 -0.16 -26.35
CA ASP A 6 5.90 0.60 -27.54
C ASP A 6 7.43 0.55 -27.74
N PRO A 7 7.94 0.31 -28.97
CA PRO A 7 9.37 0.27 -29.25
C PRO A 7 10.06 1.65 -29.31
N ASN A 8 9.30 2.75 -29.21
CA ASN A 8 9.77 4.13 -29.29
C ASN A 8 9.21 4.97 -28.14
N CYS A 9 9.99 5.16 -27.09
CA CYS A 9 9.63 5.92 -25.91
C CYS A 9 10.80 6.82 -25.47
N GLY A 10 10.48 8.09 -25.27
CA GLY A 10 11.34 9.10 -24.66
C GLY A 10 11.21 9.12 -23.13
N ALA A 11 11.77 10.18 -22.53
CA ALA A 11 11.93 10.26 -21.08
C ALA A 11 10.64 10.63 -20.32
N ASN A 12 9.65 11.21 -20.98
CA ASN A 12 8.49 11.80 -20.30
C ASN A 12 7.33 10.81 -20.32
N LEU A 13 6.94 10.32 -19.15
CA LEU A 13 5.85 9.36 -18.94
C LEU A 13 4.81 9.97 -18.02
N ALA A 14 3.54 9.82 -18.37
CA ALA A 14 2.42 10.10 -17.47
C ALA A 14 1.33 9.05 -17.69
N VAL A 15 0.48 8.85 -16.68
CA VAL A 15 -0.67 7.93 -16.81
C VAL A 15 -1.93 8.65 -16.37
N LEU A 16 -3.00 8.50 -17.16
CA LEU A 16 -4.34 8.94 -16.81
C LEU A 16 -5.37 8.08 -17.55
N ASP A 17 -6.47 7.76 -16.86
CA ASP A 17 -7.65 7.11 -17.44
C ASP A 17 -7.36 5.82 -18.23
N GLY A 18 -6.38 5.04 -17.78
CA GLY A 18 -6.01 3.77 -18.42
C GLY A 18 -5.15 3.90 -19.68
N TYR A 19 -4.52 5.05 -19.88
CA TYR A 19 -3.55 5.27 -20.95
C TYR A 19 -2.23 5.79 -20.40
N VAL A 20 -1.13 5.27 -20.94
CA VAL A 20 0.20 5.84 -20.78
C VAL A 20 0.41 6.89 -21.86
N TYR A 21 0.74 8.11 -21.47
CA TYR A 21 1.10 9.22 -22.34
C TYR A 21 2.61 9.39 -22.31
N PHE A 22 3.21 9.49 -23.50
CA PHE A 22 4.66 9.55 -23.61
C PHE A 22 5.11 10.32 -24.83
N GLN A 23 6.35 10.82 -24.76
CA GLN A 23 7.01 11.41 -25.91
C GLN A 23 7.68 10.32 -26.75
N ALA A 24 7.58 10.38 -28.08
CA ALA A 24 8.31 9.47 -28.99
C ALA A 24 8.77 10.17 -30.27
N GLY A 25 9.74 9.56 -30.97
CA GLY A 25 10.24 10.06 -32.26
C GLY A 25 10.94 11.43 -32.19
N GLY A 26 11.46 11.80 -31.02
CA GLY A 26 12.18 13.07 -30.79
C GLY A 26 11.29 14.30 -30.60
N LYS A 27 10.06 14.33 -31.13
CA LYS A 27 9.12 15.47 -30.98
C LYS A 27 7.62 15.12 -30.95
N GLY A 28 7.18 13.87 -30.83
CA GLY A 28 5.74 13.55 -30.85
C GLY A 28 5.17 13.20 -29.47
N LEU A 29 3.91 13.56 -29.22
CA LEU A 29 3.09 13.09 -28.10
C LEU A 29 2.27 11.89 -28.54
N TYR A 30 2.37 10.80 -27.79
CA TYR A 30 1.69 9.55 -28.04
C TYR A 30 0.94 9.10 -26.79
N ARG A 31 -0.07 8.24 -27.01
CA ARG A 31 -0.72 7.48 -25.95
C ARG A 31 -0.80 6.01 -26.33
N VAL A 32 -0.75 5.12 -25.36
CA VAL A 32 -1.00 3.68 -25.54
C VAL A 32 -1.89 3.17 -24.41
N PRO A 33 -2.85 2.26 -24.67
CA PRO A 33 -3.62 1.62 -23.62
C PRO A 33 -2.70 0.92 -22.61
N CYS A 34 -2.99 1.10 -21.32
CA CYS A 34 -2.26 0.47 -20.23
C CYS A 34 -2.24 -1.06 -20.31
N ASP A 35 -3.28 -1.66 -20.90
CA ASP A 35 -3.43 -3.10 -21.11
C ASP A 35 -2.63 -3.63 -22.33
N GLY A 36 -2.16 -2.73 -23.20
CA GLY A 36 -1.54 -3.05 -24.48
C GLY A 36 -2.52 -3.66 -25.49
N SER A 37 -3.81 -3.33 -25.39
CA SER A 37 -4.87 -3.80 -26.30
C SER A 37 -4.82 -3.20 -27.71
N ALA A 38 -4.11 -2.08 -27.88
CA ALA A 38 -3.91 -1.42 -29.17
C ALA A 38 -2.53 -0.78 -29.27
N ASP A 39 -2.10 -0.52 -30.50
CA ASP A 39 -0.87 0.21 -30.80
C ASP A 39 -0.96 1.68 -30.33
N ALA A 40 0.19 2.31 -30.13
CA ALA A 40 0.25 3.70 -29.72
C ALA A 40 -0.36 4.64 -30.79
N GLN A 41 -1.14 5.61 -30.32
CA GLN A 41 -1.74 6.66 -31.13
C GLN A 41 -0.97 7.96 -30.94
N GLN A 42 -0.55 8.60 -32.04
CA GLN A 42 -0.01 9.95 -32.01
C GLN A 42 -1.12 10.98 -31.78
N LEU A 43 -0.99 11.83 -30.76
CA LEU A 43 -1.89 12.95 -30.47
C LEU A 43 -1.39 14.26 -31.05
N ASP A 44 -0.07 14.50 -31.03
CA ASP A 44 0.55 15.70 -31.60
C ASP A 44 1.98 15.43 -32.10
N PRO A 45 2.42 16.00 -33.23
CA PRO A 45 3.76 15.77 -33.78
C PRO A 45 4.87 16.69 -33.23
N ASN A 46 4.58 17.63 -32.32
CA ASN A 46 5.52 18.68 -31.90
C ASN A 46 5.77 18.78 -30.36
N CYS A 47 5.38 17.77 -29.59
CA CYS A 47 5.69 17.67 -28.15
C CYS A 47 7.19 17.58 -27.82
N GLY A 48 7.66 18.51 -27.00
CA GLY A 48 9.06 18.69 -26.63
C GLY A 48 9.48 18.04 -25.31
N ARG A 49 8.72 18.21 -24.22
CA ARG A 49 9.16 17.73 -22.89
C ARG A 49 8.02 17.43 -21.93
N LEU A 50 7.14 18.40 -21.66
CA LEU A 50 6.14 18.24 -20.62
C LEU A 50 4.95 17.37 -21.07
N VAL A 51 4.48 16.45 -20.22
CA VAL A 51 3.27 15.63 -20.43
C VAL A 51 2.49 15.58 -19.12
N VAL A 52 1.47 16.42 -18.98
CA VAL A 52 0.61 16.46 -17.79
C VAL A 52 -0.81 16.17 -18.23
N PRO A 53 -1.33 14.95 -18.01
CA PRO A 53 -2.71 14.64 -18.27
C PRO A 53 -3.61 15.12 -17.11
N GLY A 54 -4.78 15.65 -17.42
CA GLY A 54 -5.79 16.09 -16.45
C GLY A 54 -7.06 16.49 -17.18
N ASP A 55 -8.21 16.56 -16.50
CA ASP A 55 -9.48 17.09 -17.03
C ASP A 55 -9.95 16.61 -18.43
N GLY A 56 -9.51 15.42 -18.86
CA GLY A 56 -9.79 14.86 -20.19
C GLY A 56 -8.87 15.37 -21.31
N TYR A 57 -7.82 16.11 -20.96
CA TYR A 57 -6.81 16.66 -21.86
C TYR A 57 -5.39 16.26 -21.44
N VAL A 58 -4.47 16.35 -22.38
CA VAL A 58 -3.02 16.29 -22.13
C VAL A 58 -2.45 17.67 -22.38
N TYR A 59 -1.76 18.21 -21.38
CA TYR A 59 -1.03 19.47 -21.45
C TYR A 59 0.44 19.18 -21.73
N PHE A 60 1.00 19.89 -22.70
CA PHE A 60 2.35 19.62 -23.16
C PHE A 60 3.07 20.86 -23.68
N GLU A 61 4.39 20.79 -23.66
CA GLU A 61 5.26 21.82 -24.22
C GLU A 61 5.51 21.54 -25.70
N ALA A 62 5.37 22.55 -26.57
CA ALA A 62 5.69 22.43 -28.00
C ALA A 62 6.24 23.73 -28.61
N GLY A 63 6.94 23.61 -29.74
CA GLY A 63 7.50 24.76 -30.46
C GLY A 63 8.62 25.48 -29.69
N SER A 64 8.53 26.80 -29.53
CA SER A 64 9.47 27.62 -28.75
C SER A 64 9.09 27.66 -27.26
N HIS A 65 8.88 26.49 -26.67
CA HIS A 65 8.44 26.30 -25.28
C HIS A 65 6.99 26.75 -25.00
N GLY A 66 6.08 26.72 -25.96
CA GLY A 66 4.67 27.10 -25.72
C GLY A 66 3.89 26.05 -24.94
N LEU A 67 2.89 26.48 -24.17
CA LEU A 67 1.95 25.58 -23.48
C LEU A 67 0.80 25.24 -24.41
N TYR A 68 0.62 23.95 -24.67
CA TYR A 68 -0.46 23.41 -25.50
C TYR A 68 -1.31 22.43 -24.70
N ARG A 69 -2.53 22.20 -25.16
CA ARG A 69 -3.34 21.07 -24.73
C ARG A 69 -4.01 20.38 -25.90
N VAL A 70 -4.26 19.08 -25.78
CA VAL A 70 -4.99 18.25 -26.75
C VAL A 70 -5.95 17.31 -26.02
N PRO A 71 -7.13 16.99 -26.55
CA PRO A 71 -7.99 15.98 -25.94
C PRO A 71 -7.26 14.65 -25.78
N CYS A 72 -7.45 13.98 -24.64
CA CYS A 72 -6.85 12.67 -24.38
C CYS A 72 -7.21 11.64 -25.45
N ASP A 73 -8.39 11.77 -26.08
CA ASP A 73 -8.88 10.87 -27.13
C ASP A 73 -8.40 11.20 -28.56
N GLY A 74 -7.73 12.33 -28.74
CA GLY A 74 -7.32 12.82 -30.06
C GLY A 74 -8.47 13.32 -30.93
N SER A 75 -9.64 13.61 -30.36
CA SER A 75 -10.84 14.08 -31.07
C SER A 75 -10.68 15.46 -31.73
N ALA A 76 -9.71 16.26 -31.27
CA ALA A 76 -9.41 17.57 -31.82
C ALA A 76 -7.91 17.86 -31.83
N LYS A 77 -7.52 18.87 -32.62
CA LYS A 77 -6.14 19.36 -32.68
C LYS A 77 -5.75 20.11 -31.40
N ALA A 78 -4.46 20.13 -31.10
CA ALA A 78 -3.94 20.88 -29.99
C ALA A 78 -4.21 22.39 -30.11
N ILE A 79 -4.46 23.05 -28.98
CA ILE A 79 -4.58 24.51 -28.90
C ILE A 79 -3.43 25.09 -28.09
N ASN A 80 -2.93 26.27 -28.48
CA ASN A 80 -1.93 27.01 -27.72
C ASN A 80 -2.63 27.82 -26.61
N LEU A 81 -2.26 27.57 -25.36
CA LEU A 81 -2.73 28.31 -24.18
C LEU A 81 -1.81 29.47 -23.83
N HIS A 82 -0.50 29.33 -24.09
CA HIS A 82 0.48 30.38 -23.83
C HIS A 82 1.72 30.24 -24.71
N ALA A 83 2.39 31.37 -24.99
CA ALA A 83 3.55 31.44 -25.87
C ALA A 83 4.81 30.79 -25.27
N THR A 84 4.93 30.80 -23.94
CA THR A 84 6.04 30.18 -23.19
C THR A 84 5.52 29.52 -21.92
N ALA A 85 6.02 28.34 -21.57
CA ALA A 85 5.80 27.71 -20.29
C ALA A 85 7.00 26.85 -19.90
N GLY A 86 7.30 26.86 -18.61
CA GLY A 86 8.14 25.86 -17.95
C GLY A 86 7.26 24.84 -17.24
N THR A 87 7.58 24.57 -15.98
CA THR A 87 6.79 23.70 -15.11
C THR A 87 5.32 24.11 -15.08
N CYS A 88 4.42 23.13 -15.12
CA CYS A 88 2.99 23.38 -14.95
C CYS A 88 2.29 22.28 -14.14
N VAL A 89 1.20 22.65 -13.51
CA VAL A 89 0.29 21.78 -12.77
C VAL A 89 -1.14 22.12 -13.18
N VAL A 90 -1.94 21.10 -13.46
CA VAL A 90 -3.37 21.23 -13.75
C VAL A 90 -4.13 21.02 -12.44
N SER A 91 -4.98 21.98 -12.07
CA SER A 91 -5.81 21.86 -10.87
C SER A 91 -7.16 22.53 -11.08
N GLY A 92 -8.23 21.73 -10.92
CA GLY A 92 -9.59 22.18 -11.21
C GLY A 92 -9.75 22.61 -12.67
N ARG A 93 -10.15 23.88 -12.88
CA ARG A 93 -10.39 24.45 -14.22
C ARG A 93 -9.22 25.29 -14.75
N PHE A 94 -8.06 25.22 -14.09
CA PHE A 94 -6.91 26.06 -14.43
C PHE A 94 -5.63 25.25 -14.56
N VAL A 95 -4.76 25.72 -15.45
CA VAL A 95 -3.35 25.35 -15.50
C VAL A 95 -2.56 26.44 -14.80
N TYR A 96 -1.69 26.05 -13.87
CA TYR A 96 -0.75 26.91 -13.17
C TYR A 96 0.65 26.64 -13.69
N PHE A 97 1.39 27.66 -14.09
CA PHE A 97 2.65 27.45 -14.81
C PHE A 97 3.65 28.60 -14.65
N GLN A 98 4.92 28.28 -14.79
CA GLN A 98 6.00 29.26 -14.92
C GLN A 98 6.05 29.80 -16.35
N ALA A 99 6.17 31.12 -16.54
CA ALA A 99 6.40 31.72 -17.87
C ALA A 99 7.16 33.05 -17.79
N GLY A 100 7.67 33.56 -18.92
CA GLY A 100 8.28 34.88 -18.99
C GLY A 100 9.58 35.05 -18.20
N GLY A 101 10.39 33.99 -18.10
CA GLY A 101 11.65 33.97 -17.34
C GLY A 101 11.46 33.50 -15.91
N GLU A 102 10.60 34.17 -15.14
CA GLU A 102 10.34 33.81 -13.73
C GLU A 102 8.91 34.13 -13.27
N GLY A 103 7.90 34.36 -14.10
CA GLY A 103 6.56 34.67 -13.60
C GLY A 103 5.72 33.42 -13.28
N LEU A 104 4.91 33.47 -12.21
CA LEU A 104 3.85 32.49 -11.95
C LEU A 104 2.56 32.94 -12.63
N TYR A 105 1.99 32.09 -13.47
CA TYR A 105 0.76 32.36 -14.21
C TYR A 105 -0.29 31.28 -13.98
N ARG A 106 -1.55 31.65 -14.22
CA ARG A 106 -2.64 30.70 -14.43
C ARG A 106 -3.38 30.98 -15.73
N VAL A 107 -3.93 29.97 -16.36
CA VAL A 107 -4.80 30.10 -17.53
C VAL A 107 -5.97 29.11 -17.41
N PRO A 108 -7.20 29.48 -17.81
CA PRO A 108 -8.28 28.52 -17.89
C PRO A 108 -7.89 27.34 -18.78
N CYS A 109 -8.17 26.13 -18.31
CA CYS A 109 -7.93 24.91 -19.08
C CYS A 109 -8.54 25.02 -20.47
N ASP A 110 -9.74 25.58 -20.58
CA ASP A 110 -10.48 25.71 -21.84
C ASP A 110 -9.92 26.76 -22.83
N GLY A 111 -8.98 27.60 -22.42
CA GLY A 111 -8.48 28.73 -23.21
C GLY A 111 -9.47 29.88 -23.35
N SER A 112 -10.53 29.92 -22.53
CA SER A 112 -11.57 30.97 -22.56
C SER A 112 -11.07 32.37 -22.22
N ALA A 113 -9.93 32.47 -21.54
CA ALA A 113 -9.29 33.74 -21.21
C ALA A 113 -7.76 33.66 -21.34
N LYS A 114 -7.13 34.84 -21.45
CA LYS A 114 -5.67 34.97 -21.43
C LYS A 114 -5.11 34.62 -20.06
N ALA A 115 -3.84 34.20 -20.05
CA ALA A 115 -3.12 33.94 -18.82
C ALA A 115 -3.08 35.16 -17.88
N GLN A 116 -3.31 34.92 -16.60
CA GLN A 116 -3.21 35.90 -15.53
C GLN A 116 -1.94 35.63 -14.72
N GLN A 117 -1.14 36.67 -14.48
CA GLN A 117 0.01 36.58 -13.58
C GLN A 117 -0.45 36.60 -12.12
N LEU A 118 0.04 35.65 -11.31
CA LEU A 118 -0.21 35.56 -9.87
C LEU A 118 0.96 36.12 -9.04
N ASP A 119 2.20 35.89 -9.48
CA ASP A 119 3.42 36.48 -8.92
C ASP A 119 4.42 36.73 -10.04
N SER A 120 5.28 37.73 -9.87
CA SER A 120 6.37 38.01 -10.82
C SER A 120 7.56 37.05 -10.69
N ARG A 121 7.52 36.13 -9.72
CA ARG A 121 8.57 35.18 -9.38
C ARG A 121 8.00 33.76 -9.33
N CYS A 122 8.74 32.79 -9.87
CA CYS A 122 8.42 31.38 -9.96
C CYS A 122 9.64 30.67 -10.52
N GLY A 123 10.21 29.78 -9.74
CA GLY A 123 11.22 28.83 -10.17
C GLY A 123 10.58 27.59 -10.80
N GLU A 124 11.36 26.53 -10.86
CA GLU A 124 11.02 25.30 -11.57
C GLU A 124 10.09 24.38 -10.76
N ASN A 125 9.87 24.64 -9.47
CA ASN A 125 9.05 23.80 -8.60
C ASN A 125 7.76 24.52 -8.20
N LEU A 126 6.61 23.91 -8.50
CA LEU A 126 5.30 24.39 -8.06
C LEU A 126 4.33 23.22 -7.82
N ALA A 127 3.40 23.42 -6.89
CA ALA A 127 2.33 22.50 -6.56
C ALA A 127 1.04 23.28 -6.26
N VAL A 128 -0.12 22.65 -6.45
CA VAL A 128 -1.41 23.30 -6.19
C VAL A 128 -2.23 22.42 -5.26
N ARG A 129 -2.66 22.99 -4.13
CA ARG A 129 -3.47 22.28 -3.14
C ARG A 129 -4.30 23.23 -2.30
N ASP A 130 -5.50 22.80 -1.90
CA ASP A 130 -6.39 23.51 -0.98
C ASP A 130 -6.58 25.00 -1.33
N GLY A 131 -6.79 25.27 -2.63
CA GLY A 131 -7.01 26.62 -3.15
C GLY A 131 -5.76 27.52 -3.17
N ASN A 132 -4.57 26.97 -2.99
CA ASN A 132 -3.30 27.69 -2.99
C ASN A 132 -2.31 27.09 -3.99
N VAL A 133 -1.48 27.95 -4.56
CA VAL A 133 -0.28 27.59 -5.32
C VAL A 133 0.92 27.72 -4.39
N TYR A 134 1.67 26.65 -4.24
CA TYR A 134 2.94 26.60 -3.52
C TYR A 134 4.06 26.57 -4.55
N PHE A 135 5.05 27.45 -4.43
CA PHE A 135 6.06 27.59 -5.47
C PHE A 135 7.38 28.06 -4.90
N GLN A 136 8.46 27.64 -5.55
CA GLN A 136 9.80 28.15 -5.32
C GLN A 136 9.93 29.52 -6.00
N ALA A 137 10.57 30.51 -5.37
CA ALA A 137 10.83 31.81 -5.98
C ALA A 137 12.02 32.57 -5.38
N GLY A 138 12.65 33.46 -6.15
CA GLY A 138 13.77 34.29 -5.71
C GLY A 138 15.04 33.47 -5.41
N ASN A 139 15.73 33.77 -4.31
CA ASN A 139 16.91 33.01 -3.83
C ASN A 139 16.49 31.68 -3.18
N HIS A 140 15.72 30.86 -3.90
CA HIS A 140 15.19 29.59 -3.42
C HIS A 140 14.21 29.70 -2.25
N GLY A 141 13.35 30.72 -2.14
CA GLY A 141 12.33 30.75 -1.09
C GLY A 141 11.11 29.87 -1.42
N LEU A 142 10.45 29.31 -0.41
CA LEU A 142 9.13 28.68 -0.52
C LEU A 142 8.04 29.73 -0.31
N PHE A 143 7.14 29.86 -1.27
CA PHE A 143 6.02 30.80 -1.22
C PHE A 143 4.69 30.09 -1.41
N ARG A 144 3.62 30.69 -0.90
CA ARG A 144 2.24 30.35 -1.22
C ARG A 144 1.47 31.56 -1.74
N VAL A 145 0.56 31.37 -2.67
CA VAL A 145 -0.38 32.41 -3.14
C VAL A 145 -1.76 31.80 -3.39
N PRO A 146 -2.87 32.49 -3.10
CA PRO A 146 -4.20 32.01 -3.45
C PRO A 146 -4.34 31.76 -4.95
N CYS A 147 -5.00 30.65 -5.30
CA CYS A 147 -5.27 30.25 -6.67
C CYS A 147 -6.04 31.30 -7.48
N ASP A 148 -6.81 32.17 -6.82
CA ASP A 148 -7.60 33.25 -7.43
C ASP A 148 -6.84 34.58 -7.55
N GLY A 149 -5.66 34.70 -6.96
CA GLY A 149 -4.90 35.94 -6.90
C GLY A 149 -5.50 36.99 -5.95
N SER A 150 -6.36 36.58 -5.02
CA SER A 150 -7.01 37.47 -4.05
C SER A 150 -6.05 38.12 -3.06
N ALA A 151 -4.87 37.52 -2.84
CA ALA A 151 -3.82 38.06 -1.98
C ALA A 151 -2.44 37.92 -2.61
N LYS A 152 -1.49 38.69 -2.09
CA LYS A 152 -0.07 38.60 -2.47
C LYS A 152 0.55 37.31 -1.92
N ALA A 153 1.61 36.85 -2.57
CA ALA A 153 2.34 35.68 -2.12
C ALA A 153 2.93 35.89 -0.71
N GLN A 154 2.79 34.88 0.14
CA GLN A 154 3.39 34.81 1.46
C GLN A 154 4.58 33.86 1.41
N GLN A 155 5.72 34.28 1.99
CA GLN A 155 6.87 33.41 2.18
C GLN A 155 6.63 32.47 3.37
N LEU A 156 6.84 31.18 3.17
CA LEU A 156 6.78 30.15 4.20
C LEU A 156 8.17 29.77 4.71
N ASP A 157 9.16 29.73 3.81
CA ASP A 157 10.56 29.44 4.16
C ASP A 157 11.54 30.23 3.26
N PRO A 158 12.69 30.70 3.78
CA PRO A 158 13.72 31.34 2.97
C PRO A 158 14.49 30.40 2.02
N ASN A 159 14.49 29.08 2.24
CA ASN A 159 15.27 28.11 1.46
C ASN A 159 14.42 26.88 1.07
N CYS A 160 14.41 26.54 -0.22
CA CYS A 160 13.55 25.54 -0.82
C CYS A 160 14.15 25.16 -2.17
N GLY A 161 14.62 23.91 -2.29
CA GLY A 161 14.99 23.27 -3.54
C GLY A 161 13.75 22.67 -4.20
N HIS A 162 13.42 21.43 -3.80
CA HIS A 162 12.25 20.68 -4.25
C HIS A 162 11.12 20.73 -3.21
N LEU A 163 9.84 20.70 -3.63
CA LEU A 163 8.68 20.75 -2.73
C LEU A 163 7.59 19.74 -3.10
N VAL A 164 6.88 19.23 -2.09
CA VAL A 164 5.74 18.32 -2.19
C VAL A 164 4.67 18.77 -1.19
N VAL A 165 3.41 18.87 -1.64
CA VAL A 165 2.30 19.34 -0.80
C VAL A 165 1.23 18.25 -0.70
N PRO A 166 1.34 17.30 0.25
CA PRO A 166 0.32 16.30 0.51
C PRO A 166 -0.90 16.90 1.24
N GLY A 167 -1.95 16.10 1.39
CA GLY A 167 -3.21 16.50 2.03
C GLY A 167 -3.22 16.54 3.55
N ASP A 168 -2.06 16.46 4.20
CA ASP A 168 -1.93 16.43 5.66
C ASP A 168 -1.78 17.83 6.29
N GLY A 169 -1.84 18.89 5.47
CA GLY A 169 -1.71 20.27 5.92
C GLY A 169 -0.28 20.77 6.09
N TYR A 170 0.71 20.03 5.57
CA TYR A 170 2.11 20.45 5.51
C TYR A 170 2.64 20.53 4.08
N VAL A 171 3.67 21.37 3.91
CA VAL A 171 4.55 21.34 2.74
C VAL A 171 5.84 20.65 3.17
N TYR A 172 6.24 19.62 2.43
CA TYR A 172 7.53 18.92 2.60
C TYR A 172 8.48 19.41 1.53
N PHE A 173 9.70 19.77 1.91
CA PHE A 173 10.63 20.39 0.98
C PHE A 173 12.08 20.11 1.34
N GLN A 174 12.93 20.15 0.33
CA GLN A 174 14.37 20.15 0.51
C GLN A 174 14.84 21.59 0.80
N ALA A 175 15.70 21.79 1.79
CA ALA A 175 16.30 23.11 2.07
C ALA A 175 17.75 23.03 2.56
N GLY A 176 18.48 24.15 2.52
CA GLY A 176 19.86 24.24 3.01
C GLY A 176 20.84 23.34 2.25
N SER A 177 21.74 22.65 2.97
CA SER A 177 22.72 21.70 2.42
C SER A 177 22.10 20.34 2.09
N HIS A 178 20.94 20.34 1.42
CA HIS A 178 20.13 19.15 1.12
C HIS A 178 19.41 18.52 2.32
N GLY A 179 18.90 19.27 3.30
CA GLY A 179 18.05 18.69 4.36
C GLY A 179 16.60 18.49 3.94
N LEU A 180 15.90 17.54 4.55
CA LEU A 180 14.44 17.36 4.46
C LEU A 180 13.74 18.18 5.55
N TYR A 181 12.79 19.02 5.15
CA TYR A 181 12.02 19.89 6.03
C TYR A 181 10.52 19.75 5.80
N ARG A 182 9.73 20.15 6.79
CA ARG A 182 8.30 20.39 6.66
C ARG A 182 7.90 21.72 7.28
N VAL A 183 6.87 22.36 6.72
CA VAL A 183 6.26 23.58 7.28
C VAL A 183 4.75 23.53 7.14
N ARG A 184 4.01 24.12 8.08
CA ARG A 184 2.55 24.20 8.00
C ARG A 184 2.12 24.95 6.74
N CYS A 185 1.11 24.43 6.06
CA CYS A 185 0.50 25.09 4.90
C CYS A 185 -0.03 26.50 5.22
N ASP A 186 -0.40 26.75 6.48
CA ASP A 186 -0.88 28.05 6.99
C ASP A 186 0.24 29.06 7.33
N GLY A 187 1.50 28.61 7.40
CA GLY A 187 2.64 29.42 7.83
C GLY A 187 2.65 29.78 9.32
N GLY A 188 1.87 29.08 10.15
CA GLY A 188 1.74 29.33 11.59
C GLY A 188 2.91 28.82 12.43
N GLU A 189 3.82 28.04 11.84
CA GLU A 189 4.97 27.43 12.50
C GLU A 189 6.24 27.61 11.67
N ILE A 190 7.39 27.65 12.35
CA ILE A 190 8.69 27.61 11.68
C ILE A 190 8.94 26.22 11.08
N ALA A 191 9.70 26.15 9.99
CA ALA A 191 10.02 24.87 9.36
C ALA A 191 10.78 23.94 10.32
N GLN A 192 10.35 22.68 10.36
CA GLN A 192 10.99 21.61 11.13
C GLN A 192 11.85 20.75 10.20
N GLN A 193 13.10 20.49 10.59
CA GLN A 193 13.97 19.53 9.90
C GLN A 193 13.60 18.10 10.31
N LEU A 194 13.37 17.23 9.33
CA LEU A 194 13.11 15.80 9.52
C LEU A 194 14.37 14.95 9.29
N ASP A 195 15.22 15.34 8.34
CA ASP A 195 16.50 14.67 8.07
C ASP A 195 17.56 15.67 7.55
N PRO A 196 18.85 15.50 7.88
CA PRO A 196 19.92 16.33 7.33
C PRO A 196 20.22 16.13 5.84
N HIS A 197 19.75 15.05 5.19
CA HIS A 197 20.05 14.72 3.80
C HIS A 197 18.81 14.29 3.00
N CYS A 198 18.61 14.87 1.82
CA CYS A 198 17.45 14.70 0.97
C CYS A 198 17.76 15.22 -0.44
N GLU A 199 17.80 14.32 -1.42
CA GLU A 199 17.98 14.66 -2.83
C GLU A 199 16.65 14.63 -3.58
N HIS A 200 15.82 13.62 -3.30
CA HIS A 200 14.48 13.46 -3.86
C HIS A 200 13.53 13.01 -2.74
N LEU A 201 12.27 13.44 -2.79
CA LEU A 201 11.25 13.05 -1.82
C LEU A 201 9.90 12.78 -2.49
N VAL A 202 9.14 11.85 -1.90
CA VAL A 202 7.77 11.51 -2.25
C VAL A 202 6.96 11.34 -0.96
N VAL A 203 5.74 11.86 -0.92
CA VAL A 203 4.84 11.74 0.24
C VAL A 203 3.50 11.16 -0.22
N PRO A 204 3.31 9.83 -0.15
CA PRO A 204 2.15 9.14 -0.72
C PRO A 204 0.89 9.22 0.17
N GLY A 205 0.97 9.84 1.37
CA GLY A 205 -0.16 9.97 2.29
C GLY A 205 -0.36 8.80 3.26
N ASP A 206 0.61 7.87 3.35
CA ASP A 206 0.62 6.76 4.31
C ASP A 206 1.20 7.15 5.69
N GLY A 207 1.42 8.45 5.92
CA GLY A 207 2.03 8.98 7.13
C GLY A 207 3.57 8.97 7.13
N TYR A 208 4.21 8.66 6.00
CA TYR A 208 5.67 8.73 5.85
C TYR A 208 6.09 9.59 4.67
N VAL A 209 7.28 10.17 4.80
CA VAL A 209 8.05 10.75 3.69
C VAL A 209 9.06 9.70 3.25
N TYR A 210 9.08 9.36 1.96
CA TYR A 210 10.10 8.52 1.34
C TYR A 210 11.08 9.41 0.61
N PHE A 211 12.37 9.23 0.85
CA PHE A 211 13.38 10.15 0.32
C PHE A 211 14.70 9.47 0.03
N GLN A 212 15.43 10.02 -0.93
CA GLN A 212 16.79 9.63 -1.24
C GLN A 212 17.77 10.45 -0.40
N ALA A 213 18.72 9.79 0.25
CA ALA A 213 19.77 10.43 1.03
C ALA A 213 21.13 9.71 0.89
N GLY A 214 22.23 10.44 1.11
CA GLY A 214 23.58 9.89 1.06
C GLY A 214 24.02 9.47 -0.35
N SER A 215 24.77 8.38 -0.48
CA SER A 215 25.28 7.86 -1.77
C SER A 215 24.24 7.10 -2.60
N LYS A 216 23.00 7.61 -2.61
CA LYS A 216 21.78 6.99 -3.20
C LYS A 216 21.12 5.92 -2.32
N GLY A 217 20.98 6.14 -1.02
CA GLY A 217 20.14 5.28 -0.19
C GLY A 217 18.67 5.71 -0.22
N LEU A 218 17.73 4.76 -0.17
CA LEU A 218 16.31 5.04 0.04
C LEU A 218 16.01 5.00 1.53
N TYR A 219 15.34 6.03 2.02
CA TYR A 219 14.95 6.19 3.41
C TYR A 219 13.46 6.52 3.52
N ARG A 220 12.92 6.31 4.71
CA ARG A 220 11.63 6.85 5.11
C ARG A 220 11.70 7.48 6.48
N VAL A 221 10.86 8.49 6.73
CA VAL A 221 10.71 9.11 8.05
C VAL A 221 9.22 9.40 8.30
N PRO A 222 8.70 9.26 9.54
CA PRO A 222 7.33 9.65 9.84
C PRO A 222 7.07 11.11 9.49
N CYS A 223 5.90 11.38 8.94
CA CYS A 223 5.44 12.73 8.64
C CYS A 223 5.44 13.63 9.88
N ASP A 224 5.17 13.07 11.07
CA ASP A 224 5.13 13.78 12.35
C ASP A 224 6.51 14.15 12.94
N GLY A 225 7.60 13.57 12.41
CA GLY A 225 8.96 13.80 12.88
C GLY A 225 9.28 13.24 14.27
N HIS A 226 8.48 12.31 14.81
CA HIS A 226 8.72 11.73 16.14
C HIS A 226 9.77 10.62 16.16
N GLU A 227 10.17 10.08 15.00
CA GLU A 227 11.20 9.06 14.88
C GLU A 227 12.25 9.45 13.82
N SER A 228 13.47 8.93 13.98
CA SER A 228 14.54 9.10 13.00
C SER A 228 14.27 8.32 11.71
N ALA A 229 14.87 8.77 10.61
CA ALA A 229 14.73 8.08 9.33
C ALA A 229 15.25 6.63 9.36
N LYS A 230 14.49 5.72 8.75
CA LYS A 230 14.85 4.30 8.52
C LYS A 230 15.31 4.12 7.08
N ARG A 231 16.48 3.50 6.88
CA ARG A 231 16.96 3.08 5.55
C ARG A 231 16.17 1.85 5.06
N LEU A 232 15.69 1.90 3.82
CA LEU A 232 14.98 0.81 3.14
C LEU A 232 15.87 0.11 2.10
N ASP A 233 16.73 0.86 1.42
CA ASP A 233 17.66 0.33 0.41
C ASP A 233 18.96 1.15 0.36
N GLU A 234 20.04 0.55 -0.14
CA GLU A 234 21.37 1.17 -0.21
C GLU A 234 21.69 1.82 -1.56
N ASN A 235 20.91 1.55 -2.61
CA ASN A 235 21.24 1.88 -3.99
C ASN A 235 20.03 2.38 -4.80
N ALA A 236 19.18 3.24 -4.23
CA ALA A 236 18.04 3.83 -4.90
C ALA A 236 18.31 5.23 -5.48
N GLY A 237 18.02 5.40 -6.77
CA GLY A 237 17.97 6.69 -7.47
C GLY A 237 16.53 7.20 -7.57
N TYR A 238 16.00 7.27 -8.80
CA TYR A 238 14.64 7.78 -9.04
C TYR A 238 13.58 6.95 -8.32
N LEU A 239 12.70 7.63 -7.57
CA LEU A 239 11.66 7.02 -6.74
C LEU A 239 10.27 7.37 -7.29
N THR A 240 9.37 6.39 -7.27
CA THR A 240 7.92 6.63 -7.25
C THR A 240 7.29 5.74 -6.17
N VAL A 241 6.17 6.15 -5.62
CA VAL A 241 5.41 5.35 -4.65
C VAL A 241 3.99 5.22 -5.16
N PHE A 242 3.48 3.99 -5.18
CA PHE A 242 2.14 3.67 -5.64
C PHE A 242 1.31 3.07 -4.50
N GLY A 243 -0.01 3.24 -4.58
CA GLY A 243 -0.99 2.86 -3.54
C GLY A 243 -1.14 1.37 -3.26
N ASP A 244 -0.09 0.57 -3.47
CA ASP A 244 0.02 -0.85 -3.18
C ASP A 244 0.98 -1.16 -2.00
N GLY A 245 1.51 -0.12 -1.35
CA GLY A 245 2.41 -0.27 -0.21
C GLY A 245 3.86 -0.55 -0.58
N TYR A 246 4.27 -0.27 -1.83
CA TYR A 246 5.65 -0.37 -2.28
C TYR A 246 6.21 0.96 -2.79
N VAL A 247 7.49 1.17 -2.50
CA VAL A 247 8.33 2.16 -3.19
C VAL A 247 8.97 1.48 -4.39
N TYR A 248 8.76 2.04 -5.57
CA TYR A 248 9.37 1.61 -6.82
C TYR A 248 10.51 2.54 -7.16
N PHE A 249 11.66 1.98 -7.54
CA PHE A 249 12.82 2.81 -7.80
C PHE A 249 13.76 2.24 -8.84
N GLN A 250 14.45 3.14 -9.54
CA GLN A 250 15.62 2.78 -10.33
C GLN A 250 16.82 2.64 -9.39
N ALA A 251 17.48 1.49 -9.40
CA ALA A 251 18.69 1.30 -8.62
C ALA A 251 19.96 1.82 -9.33
N SER A 252 21.07 1.95 -8.61
CA SER A 252 22.38 2.35 -9.16
C SER A 252 22.84 1.48 -10.35
N ASN A 253 22.46 0.21 -10.36
CA ASN A 253 22.74 -0.74 -11.45
C ASN A 253 21.77 -0.63 -12.64
N LYS A 254 20.92 0.41 -12.65
CA LYS A 254 19.92 0.68 -13.69
C LYS A 254 18.70 -0.25 -13.71
N GLY A 255 18.58 -1.20 -12.78
CA GLY A 255 17.39 -2.06 -12.68
C GLY A 255 16.19 -1.36 -12.05
N LEU A 256 14.99 -1.87 -12.34
CA LEU A 256 13.77 -1.53 -11.62
C LEU A 256 13.67 -2.40 -10.38
N TYR A 257 13.45 -1.78 -9.24
CA TYR A 257 13.26 -2.45 -7.96
C TYR A 257 11.98 -1.99 -7.30
N ARG A 258 11.47 -2.82 -6.40
CA ARG A 258 10.47 -2.43 -5.41
C ARG A 258 10.95 -2.78 -4.02
N VAL A 259 10.61 -1.98 -3.03
CA VAL A 259 10.75 -2.32 -1.61
C VAL A 259 9.44 -2.03 -0.90
N ILE A 260 9.04 -2.90 0.02
CA ILE A 260 7.84 -2.66 0.83
C ILE A 260 8.05 -1.38 1.65
N CYS A 261 7.02 -0.56 1.73
CA CYS A 261 7.03 0.73 2.41
C CYS A 261 7.53 0.62 3.86
N ASP A 262 7.32 -0.51 4.53
CA ASP A 262 7.80 -0.72 5.89
C ASP A 262 9.27 -1.15 6.02
N GLY A 263 9.90 -1.56 4.93
CA GLY A 263 11.24 -2.13 4.89
C GLY A 263 11.38 -3.41 5.72
N SER A 264 10.32 -4.22 5.83
CA SER A 264 10.34 -5.57 6.42
C SER A 264 10.98 -6.59 5.48
N VAL A 265 10.84 -6.37 4.17
CA VAL A 265 11.41 -7.21 3.11
C VAL A 265 12.45 -6.40 2.33
N PRO A 266 13.63 -6.99 2.02
CA PRO A 266 14.61 -6.36 1.14
C PRO A 266 14.04 -6.00 -0.24
N ALA A 267 14.69 -5.06 -0.92
CA ALA A 267 14.28 -4.68 -2.26
C ALA A 267 14.36 -5.87 -3.23
N THR A 268 13.29 -6.04 -4.01
CA THR A 268 13.19 -7.08 -5.04
C THR A 268 13.38 -6.45 -6.42
N ARG A 269 14.25 -7.03 -7.25
CA ARG A 269 14.44 -6.59 -8.64
C ARG A 269 13.26 -7.06 -9.50
N LEU A 270 12.63 -6.13 -10.21
CA LEU A 270 11.53 -6.38 -11.13
C LEU A 270 11.99 -6.44 -12.60
N ASP A 271 12.96 -5.60 -12.96
CA ASP A 271 13.51 -5.56 -14.32
C ASP A 271 15.01 -5.26 -14.34
N ALA A 272 15.66 -5.64 -15.44
CA ALA A 272 17.07 -5.42 -15.64
C ALA A 272 17.45 -3.97 -15.93
N ASN A 273 16.60 -3.24 -16.67
CA ASN A 273 16.87 -1.89 -17.16
C ASN A 273 15.61 -1.03 -17.09
N CYS A 274 15.67 0.05 -16.32
CA CYS A 274 14.58 0.99 -16.14
C CYS A 274 15.12 2.40 -16.08
N GLY A 275 14.47 3.33 -16.79
CA GLY A 275 14.75 4.76 -16.79
C GLY A 275 13.64 5.48 -16.04
N ASN A 276 13.00 6.42 -16.72
CA ASN A 276 11.80 7.08 -16.21
C ASN A 276 10.72 6.03 -15.98
N LEU A 277 10.01 6.18 -14.86
CA LEU A 277 9.03 5.22 -14.42
C LEU A 277 7.85 5.94 -13.77
N VAL A 278 6.66 5.41 -14.00
CA VAL A 278 5.39 5.86 -13.44
C VAL A 278 4.57 4.63 -13.08
N ALA A 279 3.74 4.72 -12.05
CA ALA A 279 2.92 3.61 -11.61
C ALA A 279 1.44 3.99 -11.64
N ASP A 280 0.61 3.10 -12.17
CA ASP A 280 -0.85 3.25 -12.17
C ASP A 280 -1.51 1.87 -12.30
N ARG A 281 -2.66 1.71 -11.62
CA ARG A 281 -3.55 0.53 -11.71
C ARG A 281 -2.80 -0.82 -11.78
N GLY A 282 -1.76 -0.99 -10.96
CA GLY A 282 -1.08 -2.28 -10.81
C GLY A 282 -0.06 -2.56 -11.86
N TYR A 283 0.43 -1.53 -12.49
CA TYR A 283 1.56 -1.62 -13.36
C TYR A 283 2.52 -0.51 -13.02
N VAL A 284 3.80 -0.84 -13.09
CA VAL A 284 4.85 0.14 -13.26
C VAL A 284 5.15 0.19 -14.74
N TYR A 285 4.98 1.36 -15.34
CA TYR A 285 5.35 1.67 -16.71
C TYR A 285 6.69 2.36 -16.68
N PHE A 286 7.62 1.91 -17.53
CA PHE A 286 8.97 2.42 -17.51
C PHE A 286 9.62 2.41 -18.89
N GLN A 287 10.47 3.39 -19.10
CA GLN A 287 11.38 3.43 -20.24
C GLN A 287 12.51 2.40 -20.00
N GLY A 288 12.80 1.54 -20.98
CA GLY A 288 13.79 0.48 -20.81
C GLY A 288 14.32 -0.07 -22.13
N GLY A 289 14.88 -1.27 -22.05
CA GLY A 289 15.46 -1.99 -23.19
C GLY A 289 16.90 -1.57 -23.55
N PRO A 290 17.55 -2.27 -24.49
CA PRO A 290 18.97 -2.05 -24.82
C PRO A 290 19.31 -0.63 -25.29
N GLY A 291 18.33 0.06 -25.91
CA GLY A 291 18.48 1.41 -26.45
C GLY A 291 17.89 2.52 -25.57
N TRP A 292 17.37 2.20 -24.38
CA TRP A 292 16.71 3.18 -23.50
C TRP A 292 15.57 3.93 -24.20
N ASN A 293 14.89 3.26 -25.11
CA ASN A 293 14.00 3.89 -26.08
C ASN A 293 12.69 3.13 -26.24
N ALA A 294 12.34 2.22 -25.34
CA ALA A 294 11.12 1.44 -25.42
C ALA A 294 10.32 1.56 -24.13
N LEU A 295 8.99 1.60 -24.26
CA LEU A 295 8.06 1.61 -23.14
C LEU A 295 7.72 0.17 -22.75
N TYR A 296 7.98 -0.15 -21.50
CA TYR A 296 7.62 -1.42 -20.89
C TYR A 296 6.61 -1.20 -19.79
N ARG A 297 5.86 -2.27 -19.46
CA ARG A 297 5.10 -2.38 -18.23
C ARG A 297 5.50 -3.64 -17.47
N VAL A 298 5.48 -3.59 -16.16
CA VAL A 298 5.53 -4.78 -15.30
C VAL A 298 4.33 -4.76 -14.37
N GLY A 299 3.61 -5.89 -14.32
CA GLY A 299 2.50 -6.07 -13.39
C GLY A 299 2.99 -6.03 -11.95
N VAL A 300 2.30 -5.26 -11.12
CA VAL A 300 2.48 -5.14 -9.68
C VAL A 300 1.11 -5.27 -9.01
N ALA A 301 1.08 -5.64 -7.74
CA ALA A 301 -0.20 -5.91 -7.08
C ALA A 301 -1.04 -4.63 -7.09
N VAL A 302 -2.17 -4.58 -7.81
CA VAL A 302 -3.25 -3.70 -7.33
C VAL A 302 -3.97 -4.51 -6.31
N PRO A 303 -4.04 -4.04 -5.08
CA PRO A 303 -5.11 -4.47 -4.25
C PRO A 303 -6.39 -3.84 -4.84
N THR A 304 -7.15 -4.60 -5.65
CA THR A 304 -8.46 -4.09 -6.05
C THR A 304 -9.33 -4.15 -4.81
N SER A 305 -9.54 -3.03 -4.12
CA SER A 305 -10.58 -2.98 -3.09
C SER A 305 -11.92 -2.91 -3.82
N PRO A 306 -12.75 -3.97 -3.79
CA PRO A 306 -14.11 -3.85 -4.28
C PRO A 306 -14.86 -2.81 -3.44
N PRO A 307 -15.83 -2.08 -4.04
CA PRO A 307 -16.60 -1.07 -3.32
C PRO A 307 -17.17 -1.61 -2.00
N GLY A 308 -16.84 -0.96 -0.88
CA GLY A 308 -17.32 -1.33 0.46
C GLY A 308 -16.44 -2.30 1.25
N LEU A 309 -15.30 -2.77 0.72
CA LEU A 309 -14.33 -3.55 1.48
C LEU A 309 -13.44 -2.62 2.34
N THR A 310 -13.64 -2.65 3.66
CA THR A 310 -12.81 -1.89 4.60
C THR A 310 -12.22 -2.82 5.67
N PHE A 311 -10.91 -2.73 5.91
CA PHE A 311 -10.27 -3.35 7.07
C PHE A 311 -9.64 -2.30 7.97
N GLU A 312 -9.64 -2.61 9.26
CA GLU A 312 -8.77 -1.97 10.23
C GLU A 312 -7.95 -3.04 10.93
N ILE A 313 -6.63 -2.93 10.79
CA ILE A 313 -5.70 -3.94 11.23
C ILE A 313 -4.83 -3.30 12.29
N GLN A 314 -4.74 -3.91 13.47
CA GLN A 314 -3.79 -3.56 14.52
C GLN A 314 -2.80 -4.69 14.66
N ASP A 315 -1.54 -4.41 14.36
CA ASP A 315 -0.44 -5.37 14.49
C ASP A 315 0.82 -4.65 15.00
N GLU A 316 0.70 -3.97 16.13
CA GLU A 316 1.86 -3.40 16.85
C GLU A 316 2.73 -4.55 17.40
N TYR A 317 3.41 -5.28 16.52
CA TYR A 317 4.07 -6.54 16.85
C TYR A 317 5.32 -6.33 17.71
N ALA A 318 6.02 -5.21 17.51
CA ALA A 318 7.28 -4.91 18.19
C ALA A 318 7.05 -4.55 19.67
N VAL A 319 7.19 -5.53 20.56
CA VAL A 319 7.14 -5.36 22.01
C VAL A 319 8.55 -5.40 22.57
N SER A 320 9.17 -4.25 22.83
CA SER A 320 10.61 -4.15 23.13
C SER A 320 11.04 -4.76 24.47
N SER A 321 10.10 -5.04 25.39
CA SER A 321 10.36 -5.77 26.64
C SER A 321 9.06 -6.30 27.25
N VAL A 322 9.16 -7.25 28.19
CA VAL A 322 8.01 -7.73 29.00
C VAL A 322 7.73 -6.87 30.24
N LEU A 323 8.35 -5.70 30.33
CA LEU A 323 8.07 -4.73 31.39
C LEU A 323 6.70 -4.09 31.19
N ASN A 324 6.07 -3.69 32.30
CA ASN A 324 4.69 -3.20 32.32
C ASN A 324 4.45 -2.12 31.26
N ALA A 325 5.34 -1.12 31.13
CA ALA A 325 5.13 -0.03 30.17
C ALA A 325 4.94 -0.49 28.71
N GLN A 326 5.71 -1.49 28.26
CA GLN A 326 5.63 -1.98 26.88
C GLN A 326 4.44 -2.92 26.68
N ILE A 327 4.15 -3.77 27.68
CA ILE A 327 2.95 -4.62 27.68
C ILE A 327 1.68 -3.76 27.66
N GLU A 328 1.61 -2.71 28.48
CA GLU A 328 0.46 -1.79 28.52
C GLU A 328 0.33 -0.97 27.24
N LYS A 329 1.43 -0.61 26.58
CA LYS A 329 1.38 0.04 25.25
C LYS A 329 0.72 -0.88 24.22
N LYS A 330 1.17 -2.15 24.13
CA LYS A 330 0.57 -3.15 23.23
C LYS A 330 -0.89 -3.39 23.58
N TYR A 331 -1.19 -3.59 24.86
CA TYR A 331 -2.56 -3.83 25.31
C TYR A 331 -3.48 -2.64 25.04
N SER A 332 -2.99 -1.41 25.18
CA SER A 332 -3.76 -0.21 24.84
C SER A 332 -4.17 -0.18 23.37
N ALA A 333 -3.27 -0.58 22.46
CA ALA A 333 -3.58 -0.70 21.03
C ALA A 333 -4.65 -1.79 20.78
N ILE A 334 -4.48 -2.97 21.39
CA ILE A 334 -5.45 -4.08 21.31
C ILE A 334 -6.83 -3.63 21.78
N LYS A 335 -6.88 -3.01 22.96
CA LYS A 335 -8.12 -2.51 23.58
C LYS A 335 -8.77 -1.42 22.72
N SER A 336 -7.98 -0.50 22.18
CA SER A 336 -8.48 0.59 21.34
C SER A 336 -9.21 0.05 20.10
N LEU A 337 -8.61 -0.90 19.38
CA LEU A 337 -9.24 -1.49 18.20
C LEU A 337 -10.50 -2.31 18.58
N MET A 338 -10.45 -3.04 19.70
CA MET A 338 -11.60 -3.79 20.22
C MET A 338 -12.78 -2.87 20.59
N ASP A 339 -12.51 -1.75 21.26
CA ASP A 339 -13.51 -0.74 21.62
C ASP A 339 -14.08 -0.05 20.37
N LYS A 340 -13.26 0.13 19.33
CA LYS A 340 -13.70 0.68 18.04
C LYS A 340 -14.63 -0.30 17.32
N ALA A 341 -14.25 -1.57 17.21
CA ALA A 341 -15.08 -2.64 16.64
C ALA A 341 -16.44 -2.78 17.36
N LYS A 342 -16.45 -2.62 18.69
CA LYS A 342 -17.66 -2.66 19.51
C LYS A 342 -18.65 -1.53 19.18
N LYS A 343 -18.14 -0.35 18.83
CA LYS A 343 -18.94 0.86 18.54
C LYS A 343 -19.30 1.02 17.07
N ASP A 344 -18.53 0.40 16.19
CA ASP A 344 -18.71 0.53 14.75
C ASP A 344 -20.01 -0.14 14.28
N ALA A 345 -20.77 0.52 13.40
CA ALA A 345 -21.98 -0.03 12.79
C ALA A 345 -21.80 -0.39 11.31
N SER A 346 -20.60 -0.16 10.76
CA SER A 346 -20.27 -0.48 9.38
C SER A 346 -19.94 -1.97 9.19
N GLU A 347 -19.58 -2.34 7.97
CA GLU A 347 -19.13 -3.69 7.63
C GLU A 347 -17.62 -3.87 7.74
N THR A 348 -16.91 -2.87 8.30
CA THR A 348 -15.46 -2.89 8.47
C THR A 348 -15.01 -4.14 9.22
N TRP A 349 -14.00 -4.82 8.68
CA TRP A 349 -13.40 -6.00 9.30
C TRP A 349 -12.19 -5.60 10.15
N PHE A 350 -12.35 -5.74 11.46
CA PHE A 350 -11.30 -5.46 12.43
C PHE A 350 -10.45 -6.70 12.68
N LEU A 351 -9.15 -6.63 12.39
CA LEU A 351 -8.18 -7.70 12.68
C LEU A 351 -7.21 -7.20 13.75
N ASN A 352 -7.21 -7.85 14.91
CA ASN A 352 -6.56 -7.36 16.12
C ASN A 352 -5.54 -8.39 16.61
N PHE A 353 -4.25 -8.13 16.37
CA PHE A 353 -3.17 -9.02 16.75
C PHE A 353 -2.77 -8.76 18.19
N THR A 354 -3.01 -9.77 19.04
CA THR A 354 -2.55 -9.78 20.43
C THR A 354 -1.16 -10.38 20.57
N SER A 355 -0.61 -10.95 19.48
CA SER A 355 0.76 -11.43 19.34
C SER A 355 1.78 -10.27 19.36
N GLY A 356 3.04 -10.60 19.66
CA GLY A 356 4.12 -9.64 19.64
C GLY A 356 5.42 -10.23 20.14
N ALA A 357 6.54 -9.72 19.63
CA ALA A 357 7.86 -10.19 20.02
C ALA A 357 8.96 -9.16 19.82
N SER A 358 10.08 -9.37 20.51
CA SER A 358 11.38 -8.77 20.22
C SER A 358 12.51 -9.56 20.90
N THR A 359 13.75 -9.14 20.67
CA THR A 359 14.91 -9.64 21.43
C THR A 359 14.72 -9.38 22.92
N GLY A 360 14.50 -10.45 23.71
CA GLY A 360 14.26 -10.35 25.16
C GLY A 360 12.78 -10.26 25.57
N ALA A 361 11.86 -10.21 24.61
CA ALA A 361 10.42 -10.38 24.83
C ALA A 361 9.87 -11.37 23.80
N TYR A 362 10.08 -12.66 24.07
CA TYR A 362 9.68 -13.73 23.17
C TYR A 362 8.15 -13.91 23.14
N PRO A 363 7.57 -14.46 22.05
CA PRO A 363 6.13 -14.60 21.87
C PRO A 363 5.41 -15.19 23.09
N ASN A 364 5.95 -16.26 23.70
CA ASN A 364 5.37 -16.90 24.88
C ASN A 364 5.30 -15.97 26.11
N ALA A 365 6.34 -15.14 26.31
CA ALA A 365 6.42 -14.24 27.44
C ALA A 365 5.49 -13.02 27.28
N VAL A 366 5.34 -12.53 26.04
CA VAL A 366 4.36 -11.48 25.72
C VAL A 366 2.94 -12.02 25.88
N ALA A 367 2.64 -13.20 25.30
CA ALA A 367 1.35 -13.86 25.41
C ALA A 367 0.93 -14.12 26.87
N ALA A 368 1.85 -14.60 27.71
CA ALA A 368 1.59 -14.84 29.14
C ALA A 368 1.14 -13.57 29.90
N ARG A 369 1.48 -12.39 29.40
CA ARG A 369 1.08 -11.10 29.99
C ARG A 369 -0.18 -10.52 29.34
N ILE A 370 -0.31 -10.65 28.02
CA ILE A 370 -1.41 -10.05 27.23
C ILE A 370 -2.69 -10.89 27.30
N ASN A 371 -2.60 -12.22 27.14
CA ASN A 371 -3.77 -13.10 26.98
C ASN A 371 -4.71 -13.04 28.20
N GLY A 372 -4.15 -12.91 29.41
CA GLY A 372 -4.94 -12.72 30.63
C GLY A 372 -5.69 -11.38 30.67
N GLN A 373 -5.09 -10.30 30.16
CA GLN A 373 -5.75 -9.00 30.09
C GLN A 373 -6.86 -8.99 29.05
N VAL A 374 -6.60 -9.55 27.87
CA VAL A 374 -7.61 -9.71 26.80
C VAL A 374 -8.79 -10.53 27.28
N ARG A 375 -8.55 -11.68 27.93
CA ARG A 375 -9.60 -12.52 28.52
C ARG A 375 -10.46 -11.75 29.52
N THR A 376 -9.82 -11.01 30.43
CA THR A 376 -10.51 -10.19 31.44
C THR A 376 -11.36 -9.10 30.79
N HIS A 377 -10.85 -8.45 29.75
CA HIS A 377 -11.56 -7.39 29.04
C HIS A 377 -12.78 -7.90 28.27
N ILE A 378 -12.62 -9.00 27.51
CA ILE A 378 -13.74 -9.60 26.79
C ILE A 378 -14.82 -10.07 27.79
N GLY A 379 -14.41 -10.65 28.92
CA GLY A 379 -15.34 -11.06 29.98
C GLY A 379 -16.12 -9.90 30.57
N SER A 380 -15.49 -8.75 30.80
CA SER A 380 -16.22 -7.56 31.29
C SER A 380 -17.17 -6.98 30.23
N LEU A 381 -16.80 -7.07 28.95
CA LEU A 381 -17.67 -6.66 27.83
C LEU A 381 -18.84 -7.63 27.59
N ALA A 382 -18.70 -8.91 27.95
CA ALA A 382 -19.73 -9.92 27.74
C ALA A 382 -20.98 -9.70 28.59
N VAL A 383 -20.85 -9.02 29.75
CA VAL A 383 -21.97 -8.68 30.64
C VAL A 383 -22.99 -7.76 29.96
N ASN A 384 -22.51 -6.83 29.12
CA ASN A 384 -23.33 -5.87 28.36
C ASN A 384 -22.93 -5.90 26.88
N LYS A 385 -23.11 -7.06 26.25
CA LYS A 385 -22.79 -7.29 24.84
C LYS A 385 -23.64 -6.41 23.93
N THR A 386 -23.00 -5.57 23.11
CA THR A 386 -23.68 -4.66 22.17
C THR A 386 -23.43 -4.99 20.71
N ASN A 387 -22.21 -5.40 20.34
CA ASN A 387 -21.81 -5.66 18.95
C ASN A 387 -20.69 -6.71 18.90
N ARG A 388 -19.87 -6.78 17.84
CA ARG A 388 -18.65 -7.62 17.75
C ARG A 388 -17.39 -6.92 18.23
N LEU A 389 -16.33 -7.70 18.41
CA LEU A 389 -15.01 -7.24 18.86
C LEU A 389 -13.92 -7.36 17.79
N GLY A 390 -14.27 -7.87 16.60
CA GLY A 390 -13.32 -8.17 15.52
C GLY A 390 -12.76 -9.61 15.59
N THR A 391 -11.79 -9.88 14.74
CA THR A 391 -11.00 -11.12 14.78
C THR A 391 -9.80 -10.90 15.70
N ILE A 392 -9.66 -11.75 16.72
CA ILE A 392 -8.64 -11.66 17.76
C ILE A 392 -7.57 -12.71 17.48
N ILE A 393 -6.39 -12.27 17.04
CA ILE A 393 -5.35 -13.12 16.47
C ILE A 393 -4.20 -13.23 17.47
N MET A 394 -3.96 -14.44 17.99
CA MET A 394 -3.17 -14.66 19.21
C MET A 394 -1.92 -15.49 18.95
N ASP A 395 -0.90 -15.31 19.79
CA ASP A 395 0.11 -16.34 20.10
C ASP A 395 -0.27 -17.05 21.41
N PHE A 396 0.03 -18.34 21.51
CA PHE A 396 -0.24 -19.20 22.67
C PHE A 396 -1.66 -19.00 23.25
N PRO A 397 -2.71 -19.19 22.44
CA PRO A 397 -4.08 -19.06 22.94
C PRO A 397 -4.42 -20.14 23.98
N ASP A 398 -3.60 -21.19 24.07
CA ASP A 398 -3.61 -22.18 25.13
C ASP A 398 -2.66 -21.79 26.29
N ASP A 399 -3.23 -21.43 27.44
CA ASP A 399 -2.45 -21.23 28.68
C ASP A 399 -2.36 -22.56 29.43
N ASN A 400 -1.23 -23.26 29.28
CA ASN A 400 -1.01 -24.58 29.88
C ASN A 400 -2.14 -25.57 29.51
N GLN A 401 -2.47 -25.67 28.22
CA GLN A 401 -3.57 -26.47 27.67
C GLN A 401 -4.98 -26.00 28.01
N ARG A 402 -5.16 -24.86 28.70
CA ARG A 402 -6.48 -24.25 28.89
C ARG A 402 -6.83 -23.36 27.71
N THR A 403 -8.02 -23.55 27.16
CA THR A 403 -8.55 -22.82 26.00
C THR A 403 -9.53 -21.71 26.40
N ASP A 404 -9.58 -21.32 27.68
CA ASP A 404 -10.55 -20.35 28.22
C ASP A 404 -10.59 -19.02 27.46
N LEU A 405 -9.46 -18.57 26.90
CA LEU A 405 -9.41 -17.37 26.06
C LEU A 405 -10.09 -17.61 24.71
N ILE A 406 -9.89 -18.75 24.08
CA ILE A 406 -10.59 -19.12 22.83
C ILE A 406 -12.09 -19.20 23.12
N ASP A 407 -12.47 -19.84 24.23
CA ASP A 407 -13.85 -20.01 24.66
C ASP A 407 -14.54 -18.68 24.87
N ILE A 408 -13.92 -17.74 25.58
CA ILE A 408 -14.57 -16.44 25.83
C ILE A 408 -14.73 -15.61 24.55
N ILE A 409 -13.82 -15.76 23.58
CA ILE A 409 -13.90 -15.06 22.29
C ILE A 409 -15.08 -15.60 21.47
N PHE A 410 -15.18 -16.91 21.23
CA PHE A 410 -16.28 -17.42 20.40
C PHE A 410 -17.63 -17.35 21.13
N ASN A 411 -17.66 -17.55 22.46
CA ASN A 411 -18.90 -17.42 23.25
C ASN A 411 -19.43 -15.98 23.25
N TYR A 412 -18.57 -14.98 23.00
CA TYR A 412 -19.03 -13.61 22.79
C TYR A 412 -20.05 -13.49 21.65
N ASN A 413 -20.16 -14.47 20.74
CA ASN A 413 -21.16 -14.45 19.67
C ASN A 413 -22.56 -14.90 20.10
N SER A 414 -22.73 -15.51 21.27
CA SER A 414 -24.00 -16.09 21.73
C SER A 414 -24.42 -15.59 23.12
N ALA A 415 -25.69 -15.81 23.48
CA ALA A 415 -26.19 -15.63 24.85
C ALA A 415 -26.09 -16.93 25.68
N SER A 416 -25.90 -18.07 25.01
CA SER A 416 -25.72 -19.39 25.63
C SER A 416 -24.35 -19.97 25.26
N PRO A 417 -23.74 -20.78 26.14
CA PRO A 417 -22.46 -21.44 25.84
C PRO A 417 -22.52 -22.23 24.53
N LEU A 418 -21.47 -22.08 23.72
CA LEU A 418 -21.29 -22.75 22.44
C LEU A 418 -20.30 -23.92 22.57
N SER A 419 -20.40 -24.89 21.66
CA SER A 419 -19.42 -25.98 21.52
C SER A 419 -18.24 -25.51 20.66
N ALA A 420 -17.00 -25.73 21.12
CA ALA A 420 -15.78 -25.27 20.45
C ALA A 420 -15.66 -25.75 18.99
N LYS A 421 -16.12 -26.95 18.66
CA LYS A 421 -16.01 -27.50 17.29
C LYS A 421 -17.08 -26.97 16.33
N GLU A 422 -18.19 -26.45 16.84
CA GLU A 422 -19.41 -26.17 16.04
C GLU A 422 -20.04 -24.80 16.40
N TRP A 423 -19.25 -23.86 16.91
CA TRP A 423 -19.77 -22.61 17.47
C TRP A 423 -20.37 -21.69 16.40
N MET A 424 -19.92 -21.75 15.15
CA MET A 424 -20.49 -20.97 14.05
C MET A 424 -21.86 -21.50 13.62
N GLY A 425 -22.18 -22.77 13.92
CA GLY A 425 -23.48 -23.37 13.61
C GLY A 425 -24.69 -22.68 14.24
N GLY A 426 -24.50 -21.95 15.35
CA GLY A 426 -25.57 -21.17 16.01
C GLY A 426 -25.78 -19.76 15.44
N ILE A 427 -24.92 -19.31 14.52
CA ILE A 427 -24.94 -17.94 13.97
C ILE A 427 -25.78 -17.91 12.70
N SER A 428 -26.54 -16.83 12.45
CA SER A 428 -27.39 -16.72 11.26
C SER A 428 -26.58 -16.59 9.96
N ASP A 429 -27.14 -17.09 8.86
CA ASP A 429 -26.50 -17.16 7.54
C ASP A 429 -26.34 -15.78 6.87
N GLU A 430 -27.10 -14.79 7.35
CA GLU A 430 -27.07 -13.39 6.90
C GLU A 430 -25.91 -12.59 7.52
N LYS A 431 -25.31 -13.09 8.61
CA LYS A 431 -24.29 -12.35 9.35
C LYS A 431 -22.96 -12.37 8.59
N LYS A 432 -22.38 -11.19 8.33
CA LYS A 432 -21.04 -11.08 7.71
C LYS A 432 -19.95 -11.56 8.64
N LEU A 433 -18.88 -12.14 8.08
CA LEU A 433 -17.72 -12.56 8.88
C LEU A 433 -17.10 -11.39 9.66
N SER A 434 -17.12 -10.18 9.11
CA SER A 434 -16.69 -8.95 9.81
C SER A 434 -17.58 -8.54 10.99
N GLN A 435 -18.75 -9.17 11.15
CA GLN A 435 -19.69 -8.93 12.24
C GLN A 435 -19.60 -10.01 13.34
N ILE A 436 -18.70 -10.98 13.20
CA ILE A 436 -18.52 -12.08 14.16
C ILE A 436 -17.23 -11.82 14.95
N THR A 437 -17.25 -12.08 16.25
CA THR A 437 -16.05 -12.08 17.08
C THR A 437 -15.33 -13.41 16.89
N ILE A 438 -14.21 -13.42 16.17
CA ILE A 438 -13.58 -14.67 15.70
C ILE A 438 -12.25 -14.88 16.41
N PRO A 439 -12.00 -16.05 17.03
CA PRO A 439 -10.68 -16.40 17.54
C PRO A 439 -9.76 -16.84 16.40
N GLY A 440 -8.54 -16.30 16.41
CA GLY A 440 -7.50 -16.54 15.40
C GLY A 440 -6.13 -16.81 16.00
N THR A 441 -5.22 -17.30 15.16
CA THR A 441 -3.82 -17.52 15.54
C THR A 441 -2.87 -16.85 14.55
N HIS A 442 -1.83 -16.20 15.06
CA HIS A 442 -0.75 -15.60 14.28
C HIS A 442 0.28 -16.68 13.96
N ASP A 443 0.75 -16.78 12.71
CA ASP A 443 1.70 -17.81 12.28
C ASP A 443 1.31 -19.22 12.78
N SER A 444 0.13 -19.69 12.36
CA SER A 444 -0.60 -20.81 12.97
C SER A 444 0.18 -22.13 12.99
N CYS A 445 1.19 -22.28 12.13
CA CYS A 445 2.00 -23.49 12.03
C CYS A 445 3.31 -23.45 12.82
N ALA A 446 3.68 -22.32 13.42
CA ALA A 446 4.90 -22.16 14.24
C ALA A 446 4.83 -22.88 15.60
N TYR A 447 4.15 -24.03 15.68
CA TYR A 447 4.21 -25.00 16.79
C TYR A 447 5.31 -26.07 16.61
N LYS A 448 5.80 -26.26 15.37
CA LYS A 448 6.87 -27.19 15.01
C LYS A 448 8.28 -26.56 15.03
N SER A 449 8.43 -25.29 15.42
CA SER A 449 9.74 -24.63 15.49
C SER A 449 10.71 -25.46 16.34
N SER A 450 11.83 -25.82 15.71
CA SER A 450 12.85 -26.75 16.20
C SER A 450 14.21 -26.06 16.38
N VAL A 451 14.42 -24.91 15.74
CA VAL A 451 15.65 -24.11 15.82
C VAL A 451 15.74 -23.37 17.15
N SER A 452 14.61 -22.91 17.71
CA SER A 452 14.60 -22.35 19.07
C SER A 452 13.22 -22.43 19.74
N ALA A 453 13.18 -22.87 20.99
CA ALA A 453 11.95 -22.85 21.79
C ALA A 453 11.36 -21.43 21.96
N ILE A 454 12.15 -20.39 21.70
CA ILE A 454 11.75 -18.98 21.84
C ILE A 454 11.09 -18.39 20.58
N SER A 455 11.13 -19.10 19.44
CA SER A 455 10.46 -18.71 18.18
C SER A 455 9.14 -19.46 17.95
N LYS A 456 8.76 -20.33 18.88
CA LYS A 456 7.46 -21.01 18.86
C LYS A 456 6.34 -20.00 19.14
N CYS A 457 5.23 -20.10 18.41
CA CYS A 457 4.05 -19.26 18.62
C CYS A 457 2.87 -20.01 19.27
N HIS A 458 2.82 -21.34 19.18
CA HIS A 458 1.69 -22.14 19.69
C HIS A 458 2.14 -23.46 20.27
N ASN A 459 1.48 -23.95 21.32
CA ASN A 459 1.69 -25.35 21.75
C ASN A 459 0.81 -26.33 20.98
N LEU A 460 -0.38 -25.88 20.56
CA LEU A 460 -1.35 -26.69 19.83
C LEU A 460 -0.94 -26.86 18.36
N THR A 461 -1.07 -28.09 17.86
CA THR A 461 -1.06 -28.37 16.42
C THR A 461 -2.21 -27.66 15.71
N LEU A 462 -2.12 -27.46 14.39
CA LEU A 462 -3.19 -26.82 13.61
C LEU A 462 -4.55 -27.52 13.81
N LYS A 463 -4.57 -28.86 13.84
CA LYS A 463 -5.78 -29.64 14.14
C LYS A 463 -6.36 -29.29 15.51
N GLN A 464 -5.54 -29.28 16.56
CA GLN A 464 -5.97 -28.95 17.91
C GLN A 464 -6.47 -27.51 18.04
N GLN A 465 -5.87 -26.56 17.31
CA GLN A 465 -6.33 -25.18 17.24
C GLN A 465 -7.77 -25.11 16.68
N LEU A 466 -8.04 -25.78 15.55
CA LEU A 466 -9.38 -25.85 14.96
C LEU A 466 -10.39 -26.53 15.91
N GLU A 467 -9.98 -27.63 16.54
CA GLU A 467 -10.83 -28.34 17.53
C GLU A 467 -11.12 -27.52 18.79
N ALA A 468 -10.22 -26.59 19.16
CA ALA A 468 -10.40 -25.67 20.27
C ALA A 468 -11.27 -24.45 19.92
N GLY A 469 -11.60 -24.24 18.65
CA GLY A 469 -12.51 -23.19 18.19
C GLY A 469 -11.88 -22.09 17.35
N ILE A 470 -10.57 -22.16 17.05
CA ILE A 470 -9.91 -21.23 16.12
C ILE A 470 -10.54 -21.33 14.73
N ARG A 471 -10.87 -20.17 14.12
CA ARG A 471 -11.41 -20.09 12.76
C ARG A 471 -10.71 -19.08 11.86
N PHE A 472 -9.73 -18.35 12.38
CA PHE A 472 -8.78 -17.57 11.58
C PHE A 472 -7.39 -18.19 11.72
N ILE A 473 -6.77 -18.54 10.60
CA ILE A 473 -5.42 -19.11 10.56
C ILE A 473 -4.54 -18.31 9.60
N ASP A 474 -3.29 -18.10 10.00
CA ASP A 474 -2.28 -17.36 9.27
C ASP A 474 -1.19 -18.32 8.80
N ILE A 475 -1.13 -18.53 7.50
CA ILE A 475 -0.30 -19.54 6.84
C ILE A 475 0.80 -18.85 6.04
N ARG A 476 2.04 -19.21 6.37
CA ARG A 476 3.27 -18.62 5.84
C ARG A 476 3.94 -19.62 4.90
N CYS A 477 3.90 -19.34 3.60
CA CYS A 477 4.33 -20.27 2.56
C CYS A 477 5.63 -19.82 1.92
N ARG A 478 6.68 -20.64 2.01
CA ARG A 478 7.83 -20.52 1.13
C ARG A 478 7.58 -21.26 -0.17
N HIS A 479 7.80 -20.56 -1.28
CA HIS A 479 7.70 -21.14 -2.61
C HIS A 479 9.00 -21.83 -3.03
N PHE A 480 9.01 -23.15 -2.98
CA PHE A 480 10.21 -23.94 -3.25
C PHE A 480 9.87 -25.19 -4.07
N ARG A 481 10.55 -25.34 -5.22
CA ARG A 481 10.35 -26.48 -6.15
C ARG A 481 8.89 -26.69 -6.56
N ASP A 482 8.22 -25.61 -6.94
CA ASP A 482 6.80 -25.56 -7.33
C ASP A 482 5.85 -26.11 -6.25
N LYS A 483 6.23 -25.95 -4.98
CA LYS A 483 5.45 -26.35 -3.80
C LYS A 483 5.51 -25.27 -2.73
N PHE A 484 4.60 -25.40 -1.77
CA PHE A 484 4.57 -24.55 -0.59
C PHE A 484 5.03 -25.31 0.64
N GLU A 485 6.24 -24.99 1.07
CA GLU A 485 6.74 -25.34 2.39
C GLU A 485 6.24 -24.33 3.41
N ILE A 486 5.97 -24.75 4.64
CA ILE A 486 5.52 -23.86 5.71
C ILE A 486 6.73 -23.38 6.52
N HIS A 487 6.86 -22.06 6.64
CA HIS A 487 8.04 -21.41 7.23
C HIS A 487 7.67 -20.41 8.31
N HIS A 488 8.57 -20.16 9.25
CA HIS A 488 8.53 -19.02 10.17
C HIS A 488 9.82 -18.22 9.96
N GLY A 489 9.74 -17.13 9.20
CA GLY A 489 10.93 -16.45 8.68
C GLY A 489 11.77 -17.42 7.84
N VAL A 490 13.03 -17.61 8.21
CA VAL A 490 13.97 -18.50 7.49
C VAL A 490 13.84 -19.98 7.87
N GLU A 491 13.06 -20.30 8.92
CA GLU A 491 12.96 -21.65 9.46
C GLU A 491 11.88 -22.45 8.73
N TYR A 492 12.27 -23.58 8.13
CA TYR A 492 11.32 -24.59 7.66
C TYR A 492 10.73 -25.36 8.85
N LEU A 493 9.40 -25.39 8.93
CA LEU A 493 8.67 -25.96 10.07
C LEU A 493 8.34 -27.45 9.90
N ASP A 494 9.01 -28.18 9.01
CA ASP A 494 8.73 -29.60 8.73
C ASP A 494 7.24 -29.86 8.40
N LEU A 495 6.64 -28.95 7.64
CA LEU A 495 5.25 -28.97 7.21
C LEU A 495 5.15 -28.42 5.79
N THR A 496 4.22 -28.95 5.02
CA THR A 496 3.86 -28.47 3.69
C THR A 496 2.43 -27.94 3.67
N PHE A 497 2.08 -27.18 2.64
CA PHE A 497 0.70 -26.74 2.48
C PHE A 497 -0.28 -27.89 2.23
N ASP A 498 0.19 -29.04 1.72
CA ASP A 498 -0.65 -30.25 1.64
C ASP A 498 -1.09 -30.72 3.04
N ASP A 499 -0.25 -30.59 4.08
CA ASP A 499 -0.60 -30.92 5.47
C ASP A 499 -1.66 -29.96 6.03
N VAL A 500 -1.51 -28.66 5.75
CA VAL A 500 -2.46 -27.60 6.13
C VAL A 500 -3.81 -27.82 5.45
N TRP A 501 -3.77 -28.05 4.13
CA TRP A 501 -4.94 -28.30 3.29
C TRP A 501 -5.72 -29.53 3.75
N GLN A 502 -5.04 -30.65 4.01
CA GLN A 502 -5.68 -31.87 4.50
C GLN A 502 -6.33 -31.65 5.87
N THR A 503 -5.62 -30.98 6.79
CA THR A 503 -6.14 -30.68 8.14
C THR A 503 -7.42 -29.83 8.07
N CYS A 504 -7.44 -28.80 7.24
CA CYS A 504 -8.61 -27.94 7.06
C CYS A 504 -9.78 -28.69 6.42
N GLN A 505 -9.50 -29.50 5.39
CA GLN A 505 -10.52 -30.31 4.71
C GLN A 505 -11.16 -31.32 5.66
N ASP A 506 -10.37 -32.04 6.45
CA ASP A 506 -10.88 -33.03 7.40
C ASP A 506 -11.74 -32.37 8.49
N PHE A 507 -11.32 -31.20 8.96
CA PHE A 507 -12.08 -30.43 9.94
C PHE A 507 -13.44 -29.98 9.38
N LEU A 508 -13.47 -29.38 8.19
CA LEU A 508 -14.70 -28.88 7.57
C LEU A 508 -15.64 -30.01 7.14
N LYS A 509 -15.12 -31.16 6.72
CA LYS A 509 -15.94 -32.37 6.46
C LYS A 509 -16.63 -32.89 7.71
N ALA A 510 -15.97 -32.79 8.87
CA ALA A 510 -16.54 -33.21 10.15
C ALA A 510 -17.47 -32.16 10.77
N ASN A 511 -17.38 -30.89 10.34
CA ASN A 511 -18.10 -29.75 10.91
C ASN A 511 -18.58 -28.83 9.78
N ASP A 512 -19.52 -29.31 8.96
CA ASP A 512 -19.95 -28.67 7.70
C ASP A 512 -20.65 -27.30 7.88
N ARG A 513 -21.02 -26.96 9.12
CA ARG A 513 -21.59 -25.66 9.48
C ARG A 513 -20.54 -24.61 9.85
N GLU A 514 -19.26 -24.96 9.88
CA GLU A 514 -18.16 -24.05 10.16
C GLU A 514 -17.53 -23.53 8.85
N CYS A 515 -16.77 -22.43 8.92
CA CYS A 515 -15.88 -22.02 7.83
C CYS A 515 -14.51 -21.64 8.41
N ILE A 516 -13.45 -21.78 7.62
CA ILE A 516 -12.10 -21.35 8.02
C ILE A 516 -11.74 -20.09 7.24
N ILE A 517 -11.25 -19.06 7.93
CA ILE A 517 -10.63 -17.90 7.29
C ILE A 517 -9.12 -18.15 7.25
N MET A 518 -8.55 -18.21 6.05
CA MET A 518 -7.13 -18.49 5.86
C MET A 518 -6.43 -17.28 5.24
N SER A 519 -5.51 -16.70 6.00
CA SER A 519 -4.51 -15.74 5.49
C SER A 519 -3.36 -16.52 4.89
N ILE A 520 -3.02 -16.26 3.62
CA ILE A 520 -1.83 -16.85 2.97
C ILE A 520 -0.88 -15.73 2.55
N LYS A 521 0.35 -15.77 3.09
CA LYS A 521 1.45 -14.84 2.76
C LYS A 521 2.65 -15.64 2.24
N GLU A 522 3.38 -15.07 1.26
CA GLU A 522 4.71 -15.57 0.88
C GLU A 522 5.70 -15.33 2.03
N GLU A 523 6.49 -16.35 2.37
CA GLU A 523 7.46 -16.31 3.46
C GLU A 523 8.81 -16.83 2.97
N HIS A 524 9.89 -16.12 3.31
CA HIS A 524 11.25 -16.41 2.84
C HIS A 524 11.44 -16.38 1.30
N ASP A 525 12.69 -16.46 0.86
CA ASP A 525 13.03 -16.35 -0.55
C ASP A 525 12.60 -17.59 -1.33
N ALA A 526 11.89 -17.34 -2.43
CA ALA A 526 11.51 -18.36 -3.40
C ALA A 526 12.76 -18.94 -4.09
N ALA A 527 12.79 -20.25 -4.34
CA ALA A 527 13.90 -20.89 -5.04
C ALA A 527 13.49 -22.13 -5.84
N SER A 528 14.17 -22.35 -6.97
CA SER A 528 14.02 -23.53 -7.83
C SER A 528 12.59 -23.76 -8.36
N ASN A 529 11.87 -22.70 -8.73
CA ASN A 529 10.50 -22.79 -9.24
C ASN A 529 10.46 -22.57 -10.76
N GLU A 530 9.63 -23.33 -11.45
CA GLU A 530 9.26 -23.14 -12.86
C GLU A 530 7.90 -22.43 -12.97
N LYS A 531 7.04 -22.63 -11.98
CA LYS A 531 5.73 -21.99 -11.86
C LYS A 531 5.80 -20.74 -11.01
N THR A 532 4.83 -19.86 -11.20
CA THR A 532 4.54 -18.74 -10.31
C THR A 532 3.87 -19.22 -9.03
N PHE A 533 3.92 -18.40 -7.96
CA PHE A 533 3.21 -18.70 -6.71
C PHE A 533 1.70 -18.92 -6.97
N GLU A 534 1.11 -18.07 -7.82
CA GLU A 534 -0.29 -18.16 -8.26
C GLU A 534 -0.60 -19.52 -8.90
N GLU A 535 0.18 -19.97 -9.88
CA GLU A 535 -0.05 -21.26 -10.56
C GLU A 535 0.06 -22.46 -9.63
N VAL A 536 0.93 -22.39 -8.61
CA VAL A 536 1.02 -23.44 -7.59
C VAL A 536 -0.22 -23.41 -6.70
N PHE A 537 -0.68 -22.23 -6.27
CA PHE A 537 -1.91 -22.09 -5.49
C PHE A 537 -3.15 -22.58 -6.27
N ASP A 538 -3.23 -22.28 -7.56
CA ASP A 538 -4.31 -22.75 -8.44
C ASP A 538 -4.35 -24.27 -8.53
N GLY A 539 -3.19 -24.92 -8.50
CA GLY A 539 -3.12 -26.38 -8.40
C GLY A 539 -3.84 -26.92 -7.14
N TYR A 540 -3.77 -26.21 -6.01
CA TYR A 540 -4.50 -26.58 -4.78
C TYR A 540 -6.00 -26.29 -4.88
N VAL A 541 -6.40 -25.18 -5.49
CA VAL A 541 -7.81 -24.86 -5.74
C VAL A 541 -8.44 -25.90 -6.66
N GLN A 542 -7.76 -26.27 -7.75
CA GLN A 542 -8.25 -27.26 -8.73
C GLN A 542 -8.43 -28.67 -8.14
N LYS A 543 -7.64 -29.05 -7.12
CA LYS A 543 -7.79 -30.33 -6.42
C LYS A 543 -9.12 -30.45 -5.66
N ALA A 544 -9.64 -29.33 -5.14
CA ALA A 544 -10.91 -29.30 -4.40
C ALA A 544 -11.57 -27.92 -4.52
N PRO A 545 -12.21 -27.60 -5.66
CA PRO A 545 -12.77 -26.26 -5.90
C PRO A 545 -13.81 -25.85 -4.86
N ASP A 546 -14.66 -26.81 -4.45
CA ASP A 546 -15.74 -26.58 -3.47
C ASP A 546 -15.23 -26.33 -2.04
N LEU A 547 -13.94 -26.58 -1.76
CA LEU A 547 -13.34 -26.25 -0.48
C LEU A 547 -13.10 -24.75 -0.33
N TRP A 548 -13.14 -23.95 -1.40
CA TRP A 548 -12.69 -22.57 -1.38
C TRP A 548 -13.82 -21.56 -1.66
N SER A 549 -13.91 -20.55 -0.80
CA SER A 549 -14.67 -19.33 -1.07
C SER A 549 -13.69 -18.23 -1.49
N LEU A 550 -13.67 -17.95 -2.80
CA LEU A 550 -12.69 -17.07 -3.46
C LEU A 550 -13.28 -15.72 -3.90
N GLY A 551 -14.43 -15.32 -3.36
CA GLY A 551 -15.00 -13.99 -3.58
C GLY A 551 -14.09 -12.87 -3.05
N ASN A 552 -14.14 -11.69 -3.65
CA ASN A 552 -13.31 -10.54 -3.23
C ASN A 552 -13.99 -9.61 -2.21
N THR A 553 -15.23 -9.89 -1.82
CA THR A 553 -16.00 -9.13 -0.83
C THR A 553 -16.04 -9.87 0.50
N ILE A 554 -16.34 -9.17 1.61
CA ILE A 554 -16.60 -9.80 2.91
C ILE A 554 -17.86 -10.68 2.81
N PRO A 555 -17.75 -12.01 2.91
CA PRO A 555 -18.90 -12.88 2.76
C PRO A 555 -19.76 -12.88 4.03
N SER A 556 -21.06 -13.20 3.87
CA SER A 556 -21.87 -13.67 4.98
C SER A 556 -21.56 -15.12 5.29
N LEU A 557 -21.90 -15.59 6.49
CA LEU A 557 -21.82 -16.99 6.91
C LEU A 557 -22.93 -17.84 6.24
N SER A 558 -23.19 -17.57 4.96
CA SER A 558 -24.20 -18.24 4.14
C SER A 558 -23.88 -19.71 3.96
N LYS A 559 -24.87 -20.45 3.45
CA LYS A 559 -24.71 -21.86 3.09
C LYS A 559 -23.56 -22.13 2.11
N ASP A 560 -23.24 -21.16 1.25
CA ASP A 560 -22.16 -21.29 0.26
C ASP A 560 -20.77 -21.02 0.85
N VAL A 561 -20.71 -20.49 2.09
CA VAL A 561 -19.46 -20.17 2.79
C VAL A 561 -19.17 -21.19 3.89
N ARG A 562 -20.21 -21.77 4.50
CA ARG A 562 -20.05 -22.90 5.41
C ARG A 562 -19.49 -24.12 4.66
N GLY A 563 -18.63 -24.88 5.32
CA GLY A 563 -17.88 -25.98 4.74
C GLY A 563 -16.68 -25.55 3.89
N THR A 564 -16.39 -24.25 3.79
CA THR A 564 -15.32 -23.71 2.92
C THR A 564 -14.22 -22.98 3.69
N ILE A 565 -13.12 -22.73 2.98
CA ILE A 565 -12.03 -21.86 3.34
C ILE A 565 -12.23 -20.52 2.63
N VAL A 566 -12.48 -19.46 3.40
CA VAL A 566 -12.48 -18.08 2.92
C VAL A 566 -11.04 -17.58 2.87
N LEU A 567 -10.56 -17.26 1.67
CA LEU A 567 -9.18 -16.82 1.46
C LEU A 567 -9.02 -15.30 1.69
N LEU A 568 -8.13 -14.93 2.61
CA LEU A 568 -7.50 -13.62 2.66
C LEU A 568 -6.13 -13.72 1.97
N ARG A 569 -6.03 -13.18 0.76
CA ARG A 569 -4.84 -13.32 -0.07
C ARG A 569 -3.83 -12.22 0.23
N ARG A 570 -2.62 -12.59 0.66
CA ARG A 570 -1.47 -11.68 0.87
C ARG A 570 -0.30 -11.97 -0.09
N PHE A 571 -0.54 -12.72 -1.16
CA PHE A 571 0.43 -12.99 -2.23
C PHE A 571 -0.01 -12.35 -3.55
N PHE A 572 0.97 -12.04 -4.41
CA PHE A 572 0.72 -11.33 -5.66
C PHE A 572 0.07 -12.20 -6.74
N ILE A 573 -0.82 -11.58 -7.53
CA ILE A 573 -1.40 -12.13 -8.76
C ILE A 573 -1.16 -11.12 -9.89
N ALA A 574 -0.74 -11.60 -11.06
CA ALA A 574 -0.53 -10.73 -12.20
C ALA A 574 -1.87 -10.11 -12.68
N PRO A 575 -1.97 -8.79 -12.94
CA PRO A 575 -3.25 -8.18 -13.29
C PRO A 575 -3.79 -8.58 -14.67
N ASP A 576 -2.96 -9.16 -15.55
CA ASP A 576 -3.37 -9.73 -16.84
C ASP A 576 -3.83 -11.21 -16.73
N SER A 577 -3.91 -11.81 -15.52
CA SER A 577 -4.39 -13.19 -15.39
C SER A 577 -5.90 -13.24 -15.61
N ASP A 578 -6.31 -13.83 -16.74
CA ASP A 578 -7.68 -13.89 -17.27
C ASP A 578 -8.63 -14.79 -16.42
N VAL A 579 -8.29 -15.05 -15.16
CA VAL A 579 -8.85 -16.15 -14.37
C VAL A 579 -9.16 -15.69 -12.94
N THR A 580 -10.45 -15.77 -12.60
CA THR A 580 -11.08 -15.86 -11.26
C THR A 580 -10.42 -15.14 -10.08
N ARG A 581 -11.20 -14.29 -9.40
CA ARG A 581 -10.90 -13.77 -8.05
C ARG A 581 -10.40 -14.90 -7.14
N ARG A 582 -9.27 -14.70 -6.46
CA ARG A 582 -8.66 -15.66 -5.51
C ARG A 582 -8.73 -15.09 -4.10
N GLY A 583 -9.96 -14.98 -3.61
CA GLY A 583 -10.24 -14.47 -2.27
C GLY A 583 -10.23 -12.95 -2.19
N ILE A 584 -10.27 -12.48 -0.94
CA ILE A 584 -10.21 -11.07 -0.57
C ILE A 584 -8.76 -10.62 -0.70
N ASP A 585 -8.53 -9.61 -1.54
CA ASP A 585 -7.19 -9.10 -1.83
C ASP A 585 -6.68 -8.21 -0.69
N LEU A 586 -5.67 -8.71 0.01
CA LEU A 586 -4.89 -8.00 1.02
C LEU A 586 -3.38 -8.10 0.69
N THR A 587 -3.01 -8.09 -0.59
CA THR A 587 -1.61 -8.15 -1.02
C THR A 587 -0.79 -6.98 -0.46
N ALA A 588 -1.43 -5.84 -0.28
CA ALA A 588 -0.85 -4.63 0.30
C ALA A 588 -0.76 -4.63 1.83
N TRP A 589 -1.10 -5.73 2.52
CA TRP A 589 -1.08 -5.80 3.98
C TRP A 589 0.33 -5.51 4.52
N LEU A 590 0.51 -4.39 5.24
CA LEU A 590 1.78 -4.01 5.89
C LEU A 590 2.13 -4.96 7.03
N ASP A 591 3.35 -5.47 7.05
CA ASP A 591 3.77 -6.45 8.04
C ASP A 591 4.05 -5.76 9.38
N ASN A 592 3.55 -6.30 10.49
CA ASN A 592 3.82 -5.78 11.83
C ASN A 592 3.43 -4.30 12.01
N LYS A 593 2.29 -3.89 11.43
CA LYS A 593 1.80 -2.51 11.44
C LYS A 593 0.30 -2.39 11.70
N THR A 594 -0.06 -1.26 12.32
CA THR A 594 -1.44 -0.80 12.41
C THR A 594 -1.78 0.06 11.19
N PHE A 595 -2.84 -0.28 10.45
CA PHE A 595 -3.27 0.46 9.26
C PHE A 595 -4.75 0.24 8.91
N THR A 596 -5.26 1.08 8.02
CA THR A 596 -6.59 0.96 7.42
C THR A 596 -6.46 0.59 5.95
N TRP A 597 -7.36 -0.25 5.45
CA TRP A 597 -7.39 -0.71 4.08
C TRP A 597 -8.78 -0.46 3.45
N PRO A 598 -8.90 0.06 2.20
CA PRO A 598 -7.82 0.49 1.31
C PRO A 598 -7.03 1.68 1.88
N TYR A 599 -5.78 1.83 1.42
CA TYR A 599 -5.03 3.04 1.74
C TYR A 599 -5.76 4.27 1.18
N PRO A 600 -5.71 5.42 1.87
CA PRO A 600 -6.17 6.67 1.31
C PRO A 600 -5.44 6.90 -0.02
N THR A 601 -6.19 7.06 -1.12
CA THR A 601 -5.59 7.43 -2.40
C THR A 601 -5.02 8.84 -2.28
N ALA A 602 -3.69 8.99 -2.42
CA ALA A 602 -3.13 10.30 -2.73
C ALA A 602 -3.58 10.69 -4.14
N ASP A 603 -4.23 11.86 -4.25
CA ASP A 603 -4.32 12.57 -5.52
C ASP A 603 -2.88 12.85 -5.99
N MET A 604 -2.35 11.99 -6.87
CA MET A 604 -1.04 12.17 -7.51
C MET A 604 -1.11 13.16 -8.69
N THR A 605 -2.17 13.97 -8.77
CA THR A 605 -2.29 15.10 -9.69
C THR A 605 -1.35 16.22 -9.23
N GLY A 606 -0.03 16.06 -9.45
CA GLY A 606 0.89 17.18 -9.21
C GLY A 606 2.37 16.91 -9.05
N ILE A 607 2.88 15.67 -9.15
CA ILE A 607 4.34 15.48 -9.18
C ILE A 607 4.82 15.70 -10.61
N SER A 608 5.31 16.90 -10.92
CA SER A 608 6.17 17.06 -12.08
C SER A 608 7.45 16.28 -11.80
N THR A 609 7.61 15.11 -12.43
CA THR A 609 8.91 14.46 -12.49
C THR A 609 9.79 15.31 -13.40
N HIS A 610 10.51 16.28 -12.82
CA HIS A 610 11.61 16.89 -13.55
C HIS A 610 12.71 15.86 -13.70
N SER A 611 12.86 15.37 -14.93
CA SER A 611 14.10 14.84 -15.45
C SER A 611 15.16 15.96 -15.38
N LEU A 612 16.18 15.79 -14.54
CA LEU A 612 17.51 16.36 -14.83
C LEU A 612 18.12 15.62 -16.00
#